data_AF-A0AAJ5R1J3-F1
#
_entry.id   AF-A0AAJ5R1J3-F1
#
_cell.length_a   1.000
_cell.length_b   1.000
_cell.length_c   1.000
_cell.angle_alpha   90.00
_cell.angle_beta   90.00
_cell.angle_gamma   90.00
#
_symmetry.space_group_name_H-M   'P 1'
#
loop_
_entity.id
_entity.type
_entity.pdbx_description
1 polymer ?
#
loop_
_entity_poly.entity_id
_entity_poly.type
_entity_poly.pdbx_seq_one_letter_code
_entity_poly.pdbx_strand_id
1 'polypeptide(L)'
;MSAAEKFPELYTEEEAARRLLVSKATLTRERMAGRIHPIRISARIYRYSNQIIEEYIQQCRNVQDKLGNTGSVGVPTLKTGIEHGASLLLDGQSAHLLAQRIFKKPK
;
A
#
# COMPACT_ATOMS: atom_id res chain seq x y z
N MET A 1 -34.80 -33.76 6.56
CA MET A 1 -34.37 -32.85 5.47
C MET A 1 -32.88 -32.60 5.69
N SER A 2 -32.01 -33.38 5.03
CA SER A 2 -30.56 -33.28 5.23
C SER A 2 -30.09 -31.94 4.66
N ALA A 3 -29.66 -31.03 5.52
CA ALA A 3 -28.98 -29.82 5.10
C ALA A 3 -27.65 -30.27 4.49
N ALA A 4 -27.60 -30.37 3.16
CA ALA A 4 -26.34 -30.62 2.46
C ALA A 4 -25.36 -29.53 2.89
N GLU A 5 -24.36 -29.92 3.67
CA GLU A 5 -23.30 -29.04 4.14
C GLU A 5 -22.60 -28.48 2.90
N LYS A 6 -22.98 -27.26 2.50
CA LYS A 6 -22.32 -26.54 1.41
C LYS A 6 -20.95 -26.13 1.93
N PHE A 7 -19.92 -26.83 1.44
CA PHE A 7 -18.55 -26.42 1.67
C PHE A 7 -18.36 -24.97 1.20
N PRO A 8 -17.61 -24.15 1.94
CA PRO A 8 -17.35 -22.77 1.55
C PRO A 8 -16.61 -22.76 0.21
N GLU A 9 -17.18 -22.08 -0.78
CA GLU A 9 -16.50 -21.87 -2.06
C GLU A 9 -15.25 -21.02 -1.85
N LEU A 10 -14.11 -21.56 -2.30
CA LEU A 10 -12.80 -20.92 -2.20
C LEU A 10 -12.32 -20.47 -3.58
N TYR A 11 -12.24 -19.17 -3.76
CA TYR A 11 -11.86 -18.55 -5.02
C TYR A 11 -10.36 -18.42 -5.17
N THR A 12 -9.89 -18.58 -6.41
CA THR A 12 -8.52 -18.21 -6.79
C THR A 12 -8.32 -16.69 -6.71
N GLU A 13 -7.07 -16.25 -6.77
CA GLU A 13 -6.74 -14.82 -6.86
C GLU A 13 -7.35 -14.15 -8.10
N GLU A 14 -7.47 -14.88 -9.22
CA GLU A 14 -8.09 -14.38 -10.45
C GLU A 14 -9.62 -14.27 -10.35
N GLU A 15 -10.27 -15.26 -9.73
CA GLU A 15 -11.71 -15.22 -9.47
C GLU A 15 -12.08 -14.13 -8.47
N ALA A 16 -11.29 -13.97 -7.41
CA ALA A 16 -11.48 -12.91 -6.43
C ALA A 16 -11.30 -11.52 -7.08
N ALA A 17 -10.28 -11.35 -7.92
CA ALA A 17 -10.06 -10.11 -8.66
C ALA A 17 -11.24 -9.76 -9.59
N ARG A 18 -11.77 -10.77 -10.31
CA ARG A 18 -12.96 -10.60 -11.16
C ARG A 18 -14.20 -10.20 -10.35
N ARG A 19 -14.43 -10.80 -9.19
CA ARG A 19 -15.56 -10.43 -8.31
C ARG A 19 -15.44 -9.02 -7.76
N LEU A 20 -14.24 -8.60 -7.40
CA LEU A 20 -13.96 -7.26 -6.92
C LEU A 20 -13.89 -6.22 -8.06
N LEU A 21 -13.98 -6.64 -9.33
CA LEU A 21 -13.82 -5.78 -10.51
C LEU A 21 -12.49 -5.03 -10.54
N VAL A 22 -11.43 -5.65 -10.03
CA VAL A 22 -10.07 -5.10 -10.01
C VAL A 22 -9.12 -5.98 -10.80
N SER A 23 -7.98 -5.41 -11.21
CA SER A 23 -6.90 -6.21 -11.79
C SER A 23 -6.26 -7.11 -10.73
N LYS A 24 -5.76 -8.28 -11.15
CA LYS A 24 -4.99 -9.20 -10.29
C LYS A 24 -3.84 -8.49 -9.57
N ALA A 25 -3.12 -7.61 -10.29
CA ALA A 25 -2.03 -6.81 -9.72
C ALA A 25 -2.50 -5.89 -8.59
N THR A 26 -3.73 -5.37 -8.66
CA THR A 26 -4.31 -4.56 -7.57
C THR A 26 -4.60 -5.43 -6.36
N LEU A 27 -5.24 -6.57 -6.55
CA LEU A 27 -5.50 -7.51 -5.46
C LEU A 27 -4.20 -7.99 -4.78
N THR A 28 -3.15 -8.26 -5.56
CA THR A 28 -1.83 -8.61 -5.02
C THR A 28 -1.23 -7.47 -4.19
N ARG A 29 -1.37 -6.21 -4.63
CA ARG A 29 -0.90 -5.04 -3.85
C ARG A 29 -1.65 -4.91 -2.53
N GLU A 30 -2.98 -5.02 -2.54
CA GLU A 30 -3.81 -4.97 -1.34
C GLU A 30 -3.47 -6.10 -0.35
N ARG A 31 -3.16 -7.28 -0.87
CA ARG A 31 -2.66 -8.42 -0.07
C ARG A 31 -1.30 -8.11 0.56
N MET A 32 -0.36 -7.53 -0.20
CA MET A 32 0.96 -7.13 0.32
C MET A 32 0.86 -5.98 1.33
N ALA A 33 -0.12 -5.10 1.16
CA ALA A 33 -0.43 -4.04 2.11
C ALA A 33 -1.12 -4.56 3.39
N GLY A 34 -1.48 -5.85 3.46
CA GLY A 34 -2.18 -6.44 4.60
C GLY A 34 -3.62 -5.95 4.76
N ARG A 35 -4.24 -5.43 3.70
CA ARG A 35 -5.64 -4.95 3.73
C ARG A 35 -6.63 -6.07 3.52
N ILE A 36 -6.30 -7.02 2.64
CA ILE A 36 -7.08 -8.25 2.46
C ILE A 36 -6.29 -9.45 2.98
N HIS A 37 -6.96 -10.30 3.76
CA HIS A 37 -6.35 -11.45 4.43
C HIS A 37 -6.83 -12.76 3.81
N PRO A 38 -6.17 -13.27 2.76
CA PRO A 38 -6.52 -14.55 2.16
C PRO A 38 -6.11 -15.74 3.03
N ILE A 39 -6.78 -16.86 2.78
CA ILE A 39 -6.37 -18.17 3.30
C ILE A 39 -5.17 -18.64 2.49
N ARG A 40 -4.03 -18.82 3.18
CA ARG A 40 -2.81 -19.37 2.57
C ARG A 40 -2.85 -20.89 2.62
N ILE A 41 -2.97 -21.54 1.46
CA ILE A 41 -2.92 -23.01 1.36
C ILE A 41 -1.48 -23.52 1.23
N SER A 42 -0.64 -22.77 0.50
CA SER A 42 0.76 -23.13 0.26
C SER A 42 1.62 -21.87 0.09
N ALA A 43 2.92 -22.03 -0.16
CA ALA A 43 3.88 -20.95 -0.30
C ALA A 43 3.42 -19.83 -1.24
N ARG A 44 2.74 -20.19 -2.35
CA ARG A 44 2.28 -19.29 -3.41
C ARG A 44 0.78 -19.41 -3.73
N ILE A 45 0.03 -20.23 -2.98
CA ILE A 45 -1.39 -20.48 -3.26
C ILE A 45 -2.22 -19.78 -2.20
N TYR A 46 -2.99 -18.78 -2.64
CA TYR A 46 -3.89 -17.99 -1.82
C TYR A 46 -5.33 -18.22 -2.29
N ARG A 47 -6.24 -18.37 -1.33
CA ARG A 47 -7.67 -18.52 -1.59
C ARG A 47 -8.48 -17.50 -0.82
N TYR A 48 -9.60 -17.11 -1.42
CA TYR A 48 -10.52 -16.12 -0.89
C TYR A 48 -11.89 -16.77 -0.73
N SER A 49 -12.50 -16.65 0.44
CA SER A 49 -13.90 -17.01 0.64
C SER A 49 -14.78 -15.79 0.34
N ASN A 50 -16.10 -16.01 0.17
CA ASN A 50 -17.06 -14.89 0.07
C ASN A 50 -16.99 -13.97 1.29
N GLN A 51 -16.75 -14.52 2.49
CA GLN A 51 -16.63 -13.73 3.72
C GLN A 51 -15.47 -12.74 3.65
N ILE A 52 -14.29 -13.19 3.23
CA ILE A 52 -13.10 -12.33 3.10
C ILE A 52 -13.33 -11.20 2.08
N ILE A 53 -14.00 -11.52 0.96
CA ILE A 53 -14.31 -10.54 -0.08
C ILE A 53 -15.30 -9.50 0.47
N GLU A 54 -16.36 -9.94 1.16
CA GLU A 54 -17.37 -9.06 1.72
C GLU A 54 -16.80 -8.18 2.85
N GLU A 55 -15.99 -8.75 3.73
CA GLU A 55 -15.27 -8.01 4.77
C GLU A 55 -14.37 -6.93 4.17
N TYR A 56 -13.64 -7.25 3.11
CA TYR A 56 -12.81 -6.27 2.40
C TYR A 56 -13.65 -5.15 1.78
N ILE A 57 -14.79 -5.48 1.14
CA ILE A 57 -15.72 -4.49 0.61
C ILE A 57 -16.27 -3.59 1.73
N GLN A 58 -16.64 -4.18 2.86
CA GLN A 58 -17.10 -3.43 4.04
C GLN A 58 -16.01 -2.51 4.57
N GLN A 59 -14.76 -2.98 4.67
CA GLN A 59 -13.62 -2.14 5.06
C GLN A 59 -13.40 -0.97 4.10
N CYS A 60 -13.52 -1.20 2.78
CA CYS A 60 -13.44 -0.13 1.78
C CYS A 60 -14.57 0.89 1.91
N ARG A 61 -15.79 0.45 2.25
CA ARG A 61 -16.94 1.33 2.50
C ARG A 61 -16.82 2.08 3.84
N ASN A 62 -16.25 1.42 4.85
CA ASN A 62 -16.06 1.94 6.19
C ASN A 62 -14.75 2.70 6.36
N VAL A 63 -14.08 3.09 5.26
CA VAL A 63 -13.06 4.14 5.31
C VAL A 63 -13.79 5.39 5.79
N GLN A 64 -13.83 5.57 7.11
CA GLN A 64 -14.14 6.82 7.76
C GLN A 64 -13.35 7.86 6.99
N ASP A 65 -14.04 8.91 6.53
CA ASP A 65 -13.45 10.11 5.95
C ASP A 65 -12.49 10.74 6.97
N LYS A 66 -11.34 10.11 7.18
CA LYS A 66 -10.13 10.74 7.63
C LYS A 66 -9.43 11.32 6.40
N LEU A 67 -10.19 12.05 5.58
CA LEU A 67 -9.83 13.43 5.24
C LEU A 67 -9.91 14.25 6.54
N GLY A 68 -9.15 13.84 7.56
CA GLY A 68 -8.80 14.71 8.65
C GLY A 68 -7.93 15.74 7.99
N ASN A 69 -8.49 16.92 7.77
CA ASN A 69 -7.83 18.13 7.36
C ASN A 69 -6.34 18.13 7.72
N THR A 70 -5.48 17.79 6.76
CA THR A 70 -4.15 18.42 6.70
C THR A 70 -4.26 19.71 5.88
N GLY A 71 -5.38 20.44 6.06
CA GLY A 71 -5.31 21.89 6.05
C GLY A 71 -4.54 22.28 7.30
N SER A 72 -3.23 22.40 7.18
CA SER A 72 -2.38 22.97 8.23
C SER A 72 -2.87 24.40 8.49
N VAL A 73 -3.50 24.62 9.63
CA VAL A 73 -3.73 25.97 10.14
C VAL A 73 -2.37 26.50 10.59
N GLY A 74 -1.76 27.31 9.74
CA GLY A 74 -0.86 28.38 10.17
C GLY A 74 0.64 28.09 10.29
N VAL A 75 1.23 27.25 9.46
CA VAL A 75 2.69 27.38 9.21
C VAL A 75 2.88 28.24 7.96
N PRO A 76 3.59 29.38 8.01
CA PRO A 76 3.91 30.13 6.81
C PRO A 76 4.68 29.20 5.86
N THR A 77 4.00 28.78 4.80
CA THR A 77 4.55 27.92 3.77
C THR A 77 5.57 28.75 3.02
N LEU A 78 6.86 28.50 3.24
CA LEU A 78 7.89 28.99 2.34
C LEU A 78 7.58 28.42 0.96
N LYS A 79 7.07 29.28 0.07
CA LYS A 79 6.88 28.96 -1.35
C LYS A 79 8.25 28.84 -1.99
N THR A 80 8.78 27.64 -2.05
CA THR A 80 9.87 27.34 -2.99
C THR A 80 9.64 25.96 -3.56
N GLY A 81 8.89 25.90 -4.65
CA GLY A 81 8.91 24.74 -5.53
C GLY A 81 10.31 24.63 -6.14
N ILE A 82 11.04 23.58 -5.79
CA ILE A 82 12.25 23.20 -6.51
C ILE A 82 11.78 22.23 -7.60
N GLU A 83 11.80 22.70 -8.84
CA GLU A 83 11.39 21.92 -10.02
C GLU A 83 12.29 20.69 -10.21
N HIS A 84 11.71 19.63 -10.79
CA HIS A 84 12.44 18.42 -11.19
C HIS A 84 13.61 18.78 -12.12
N GLY A 85 14.84 18.59 -11.64
CA GLY A 85 16.08 18.88 -12.38
C GLY A 85 16.96 19.97 -11.76
N ALA A 86 16.52 20.64 -10.69
CA ALA A 86 17.34 21.62 -10.01
C ALA A 86 18.40 20.94 -9.12
N SER A 87 19.59 20.66 -9.68
CA SER A 87 20.79 20.56 -8.85
C SER A 87 21.11 21.96 -8.36
N LEU A 88 20.81 22.24 -7.09
CA LEU A 88 21.40 23.39 -6.40
C LEU A 88 22.91 23.27 -6.62
N LEU A 89 23.53 24.28 -7.24
CA LEU A 89 24.97 24.42 -7.28
C LEU A 89 25.44 24.38 -5.82
N LEU A 90 25.94 23.21 -5.38
CA LEU A 90 26.53 23.10 -4.06
C LEU A 90 27.76 24.00 -4.06
N ASP A 91 27.79 24.93 -3.11
CA ASP A 91 28.99 25.67 -2.78
C ASP A 91 30.15 24.68 -2.56
N GLY A 92 31.34 24.94 -3.10
CA GLY A 92 32.44 23.98 -3.13
C GLY A 92 32.81 23.44 -1.75
N GLN A 93 32.61 24.26 -0.70
CA GLN A 93 32.81 23.87 0.69
C GLN A 93 31.82 22.79 1.15
N SER A 94 30.56 22.91 0.74
CA SER A 94 29.50 21.96 1.10
C SER A 94 29.67 20.59 0.42
N ALA A 95 30.14 20.57 -0.84
CA ALA A 95 30.49 19.33 -1.54
C ALA A 95 31.67 18.60 -0.88
N HIS A 96 32.70 19.35 -0.47
CA HIS A 96 33.87 18.78 0.20
C HIS A 96 33.54 18.17 1.57
N LEU A 97 32.69 18.82 2.37
CA LEU A 97 32.22 18.29 3.66
C LEU A 97 31.42 16.98 3.51
N LEU A 98 30.59 16.88 2.45
CA LEU A 98 29.86 15.66 2.15
C LEU A 98 30.79 14.51 1.76
N ALA A 99 31.78 14.78 0.90
CA ALA A 99 32.77 13.78 0.52
C ALA A 99 33.51 13.23 1.75
N GLN A 100 33.97 14.10 2.65
CA GLN A 100 34.63 13.67 3.89
C GLN A 100 33.74 12.80 4.78
N ARG A 101 32.43 13.05 4.85
CA ARG A 101 31.50 12.23 5.62
C ARG A 101 31.32 10.84 5.02
N ILE A 102 31.28 10.73 3.69
CA ILE A 102 31.10 9.45 2.99
C ILE A 102 32.37 8.59 3.09
N PHE A 103 33.55 9.19 2.98
CA PHE A 103 34.82 8.45 3.02
C PHE A 103 35.34 8.15 4.43
N LYS A 104 34.70 8.69 5.48
CA LYS A 104 35.05 8.31 6.85
C LYS A 104 34.58 6.88 7.13
N LYS A 105 35.55 5.98 7.27
CA LYS A 105 35.30 4.61 7.73
C LYS A 105 34.71 4.66 9.15
N PRO A 106 33.65 3.88 9.44
CA PRO A 106 33.17 3.70 10.80
C PRO A 106 34.30 3.08 11.65
N LYS A 107 34.42 3.55 12.90
CA LYS A 107 35.35 3.00 13.88
C LYS A 107 34.94 1.59 14.29
#